data_AF-A0A2T3JBV9-F1
#
_entry.id   AF-A0A2T3JBV9-F1
#
_cell.length_a   1.000
_cell.length_b   1.000
_cell.length_c   1.000
_cell.angle_alpha   90.00
_cell.angle_beta   90.00
_cell.angle_gamma   90.00
#
_symmetry.space_group_name_H-M   'P 1'
#
loop_
_entity.id
_entity.type
_entity.pdbx_description
1 polymer ?
#
loop_
_entity_poly.entity_id
_entity_poly.type
_entity_poly.pdbx_seq_one_letter_code
_entity_poly.pdbx_strand_id
1 'polypeptide(L)'
;MVIKTMNKMMKRYFQLKRPCISLLGALLFIIGSLPTAASAAQAIATVSKNIVGVNEVFQLVVSVDANINTNSLDLSPLATYFTYGRPSVSSINSFNNGVVSRNTEWKVAIATKAIGEFTIPSFRIGSSTTEPITITSLKSSNASPAAKSTEPDIKVDAEIDKRQLYVGESLRYRVQIRIGEQMDQAALVAPFGDGLDIVQDGDDRQAETVLNGRRYIVITRYYQISATKAGTITLEGAQFKGSVVKGSRGFGSTLSVPVDKKAKDITLNIKGKPDNYQGLWLPTPELKIEQQWQPQQGSSQLNNIHVGEPITRVITLHIKNTAQSSMPNLVLTYPSSVRMYDEKPVYSNNNGFTSMTVKQVIIPRKDGSLVLPELSINWWNTITGTQETSKVDGLSLTVLPGDNANTVSTPMVPALPDSQPTTETKPTEITVVTDSGWWPWLTAIFATLWIITLLLWLRARKIVTPTANVSSKNIAISSDSYSRLVQAVTANNALKVQTYYQQWAKHSLPDGLVTQMDQEVANMMAAIYSKHSQEGNNSMMWNNAILLSLLQQARNHSAQSLQSSALEELIPTKS
;
A
#
# COMPACT_ATOMS: atom_id res chain seq x y z
N MET A 1 70.12 14.44 -9.16
CA MET A 1 69.43 14.27 -7.85
C MET A 1 67.90 14.34 -7.96
N VAL A 2 67.32 15.01 -8.97
CA VAL A 2 65.86 15.21 -9.13
C VAL A 2 65.09 13.95 -9.59
N ILE A 3 65.70 13.06 -10.37
CA ILE A 3 65.03 11.84 -10.89
C ILE A 3 64.82 10.77 -9.79
N LYS A 4 65.68 10.74 -8.77
CA LYS A 4 65.60 9.75 -7.67
C LYS A 4 64.47 10.09 -6.67
N THR A 5 64.11 11.37 -6.55
CA THR A 5 63.04 11.84 -5.66
C THR A 5 61.65 11.66 -6.28
N MET A 6 61.53 11.79 -7.61
CA MET A 6 60.27 11.63 -8.33
C MET A 6 59.80 10.16 -8.37
N ASN A 7 60.74 9.22 -8.52
CA ASN A 7 60.44 7.78 -8.48
C ASN A 7 60.04 7.27 -7.09
N LYS A 8 60.43 7.97 -6.02
CA LYS A 8 60.08 7.62 -4.63
C LYS A 8 58.68 8.11 -4.24
N MET A 9 58.20 9.21 -4.84
CA MET A 9 56.82 9.67 -4.67
C MET A 9 55.80 8.84 -5.49
N MET A 10 56.15 8.45 -6.72
CA MET A 10 55.24 7.67 -7.57
C MET A 10 55.01 6.24 -7.05
N LYS A 11 56.03 5.62 -6.43
CA LYS A 11 55.89 4.31 -5.75
C LYS A 11 55.10 4.37 -4.43
N ARG A 12 55.05 5.51 -3.73
CA ARG A 12 54.21 5.68 -2.53
C ARG A 12 52.73 5.89 -2.88
N TYR A 13 52.43 6.51 -4.02
CA TYR A 13 51.05 6.69 -4.47
C TYR A 13 50.36 5.38 -4.89
N PHE A 14 51.13 4.40 -5.38
CA PHE A 14 50.59 3.10 -5.82
C PHE A 14 50.40 2.08 -4.69
N GLN A 15 51.05 2.27 -3.54
CA GLN A 15 50.93 1.37 -2.38
C GLN A 15 49.77 1.72 -1.44
N LEU A 16 49.21 2.93 -1.51
CA LEU A 16 48.06 3.33 -0.68
C LEU A 16 46.68 2.99 -1.27
N LYS A 17 46.57 2.59 -2.55
CA LYS A 17 45.27 2.25 -3.18
C LYS A 17 44.89 0.76 -3.09
N ARG A 18 45.83 -0.12 -2.76
CA ARG A 18 45.58 -1.56 -2.59
C ARG A 18 44.65 -1.92 -1.41
N PRO A 19 44.71 -1.26 -0.23
CA PRO A 19 43.77 -1.56 0.85
C PRO A 19 42.36 -1.01 0.58
N CYS A 20 42.20 0.14 -0.09
CA CYS A 20 40.86 0.69 -0.39
C CYS A 20 40.07 -0.13 -1.41
N ILE A 21 40.74 -0.72 -2.42
CA ILE A 21 40.06 -1.56 -3.42
C ILE A 21 39.64 -2.91 -2.80
N SER A 22 40.46 -3.44 -1.88
CA SER A 22 40.13 -4.62 -1.08
C SER A 22 38.94 -4.36 -0.13
N LEU A 23 38.92 -3.20 0.53
CA LEU A 23 37.82 -2.77 1.41
C LEU A 23 36.51 -2.54 0.65
N LEU A 24 36.55 -1.95 -0.54
CA LEU A 24 35.36 -1.74 -1.38
C LEU A 24 34.80 -3.09 -1.90
N GLY A 25 35.67 -4.02 -2.27
CA GLY A 25 35.29 -5.38 -2.67
C GLY A 25 34.68 -6.18 -1.52
N ALA A 26 35.25 -6.08 -0.31
CA ALA A 26 34.72 -6.69 0.89
C ALA A 26 33.35 -6.09 1.27
N LEU A 27 33.18 -4.77 1.17
CA LEU A 27 31.91 -4.09 1.43
C LEU A 27 30.82 -4.53 0.43
N LEU A 28 31.16 -4.68 -0.86
CA LEU A 28 30.21 -5.17 -1.87
C LEU A 28 29.83 -6.65 -1.64
N PHE A 29 30.76 -7.48 -1.16
CA PHE A 29 30.49 -8.87 -0.81
C PHE A 29 29.63 -8.99 0.45
N ILE A 30 29.81 -8.10 1.42
CA ILE A 30 28.98 -8.01 2.63
C ILE A 30 27.57 -7.53 2.29
N ILE A 31 27.40 -6.56 1.37
CA ILE A 31 26.07 -6.08 0.94
C ILE A 31 25.34 -7.15 0.10
N GLY A 32 26.06 -7.96 -0.67
CA GLY A 32 25.49 -9.08 -1.44
C GLY A 32 25.16 -10.33 -0.62
N SER A 33 25.60 -10.40 0.64
CA SER A 33 25.35 -11.54 1.55
C SER A 33 24.29 -11.24 2.61
N LEU A 34 23.59 -10.10 2.54
CA LEU A 34 22.38 -9.95 3.33
C LEU A 34 21.38 -11.02 2.88
N PRO A 35 20.91 -11.90 3.77
CA PRO A 35 19.90 -12.89 3.43
C PRO A 35 18.68 -12.11 2.91
N THR A 36 18.35 -12.32 1.64
CA THR A 36 17.03 -11.97 1.15
C THR A 36 16.06 -12.72 2.05
N ALA A 37 15.24 -11.98 2.80
CA ALA A 37 14.16 -12.59 3.56
C ALA A 37 13.26 -13.31 2.55
N ALA A 38 13.48 -14.61 2.39
CA ALA A 38 12.60 -15.45 1.63
C ALA A 38 11.23 -15.33 2.31
N SER A 39 10.26 -14.73 1.62
CA SER A 39 8.87 -14.82 2.04
C SER A 39 8.51 -16.30 1.99
N ALA A 40 8.53 -16.95 3.16
CA ALA A 40 8.04 -18.31 3.28
C ALA A 40 6.58 -18.30 2.82
N ALA A 41 6.23 -19.21 1.91
CA ALA A 41 4.84 -19.41 1.54
C ALA A 41 4.03 -19.62 2.83
N GLN A 42 2.96 -18.87 3.02
CA GLN A 42 2.10 -19.04 4.18
C GLN A 42 0.99 -20.02 3.80
N ALA A 43 0.87 -21.11 4.55
CA ALA A 43 -0.26 -22.03 4.41
C ALA A 43 -1.31 -21.66 5.46
N ILE A 44 -2.56 -21.49 5.02
CA ILE A 44 -3.68 -21.07 5.87
C ILE A 44 -4.81 -22.09 5.71
N ALA A 45 -5.38 -22.54 6.83
CA ALA A 45 -6.60 -23.33 6.85
C ALA A 45 -7.77 -22.46 7.35
N THR A 46 -8.92 -22.54 6.69
CA THR A 46 -10.14 -21.86 7.11
C THR A 46 -11.36 -22.78 7.03
N VAL A 47 -12.40 -22.51 7.82
CA VAL A 47 -13.66 -23.25 7.85
C VAL A 47 -14.84 -22.31 7.69
N SER A 48 -15.92 -22.80 7.06
CA SER A 48 -17.15 -22.02 6.93
C SER A 48 -17.90 -21.84 8.25
N LYS A 49 -17.75 -22.78 9.19
CA LYS A 49 -18.37 -22.78 10.53
C LYS A 49 -17.44 -23.46 11.53
N ASN A 50 -17.37 -22.91 12.74
CA ASN A 50 -16.64 -23.47 13.89
C ASN A 50 -17.57 -24.21 14.87
N ILE A 51 -18.87 -23.92 14.86
CA ILE A 51 -19.91 -24.64 15.61
C ILE A 51 -20.83 -25.32 14.59
N VAL A 52 -20.99 -26.64 14.71
CA VAL A 52 -21.74 -27.47 13.75
C VAL A 52 -22.59 -28.51 14.46
N GLY A 53 -23.66 -28.98 13.82
CA GLY A 53 -24.35 -30.19 14.24
C GLY A 53 -23.53 -31.45 13.94
N VAL A 54 -23.72 -32.51 14.71
CA VAL A 54 -23.16 -33.82 14.36
C VAL A 54 -23.64 -34.25 12.98
N ASN A 55 -22.74 -34.76 12.13
CA ASN A 55 -22.98 -35.05 10.71
C ASN A 55 -23.40 -33.85 9.82
N GLU A 56 -23.39 -32.62 10.34
CA GLU A 56 -23.59 -31.43 9.51
C GLU A 56 -22.35 -31.21 8.62
N VAL A 57 -22.57 -31.05 7.32
CA VAL A 57 -21.49 -30.81 6.36
C VAL A 57 -21.13 -29.34 6.34
N PHE A 58 -19.84 -29.05 6.46
CA PHE A 58 -19.26 -27.72 6.36
C PHE A 58 -17.98 -27.74 5.53
N GLN A 59 -17.50 -26.59 5.08
CA GLN A 59 -16.37 -26.49 4.16
C GLN A 59 -15.08 -26.16 4.92
N LEU A 60 -14.04 -26.95 4.72
CA LEU A 60 -12.65 -26.66 5.02
C LEU A 60 -11.96 -26.15 3.74
N VAL A 61 -11.21 -25.07 3.86
CA VAL A 61 -10.40 -24.51 2.78
C VAL A 61 -8.96 -24.42 3.25
N VAL A 62 -8.05 -25.07 2.54
CA VAL A 62 -6.60 -24.98 2.77
C VAL A 62 -6.00 -24.21 1.61
N SER A 63 -5.23 -23.17 1.87
CA SER A 63 -4.64 -22.28 0.86
C SER A 63 -3.15 -22.14 1.08
N VAL A 64 -2.37 -22.05 0.00
CA VAL A 64 -0.94 -21.72 0.07
C VAL A 64 -0.53 -20.81 -1.08
N ASP A 65 0.27 -19.80 -0.75
CA ASP A 65 0.84 -18.85 -1.71
C ASP A 65 2.05 -19.44 -2.46
N ALA A 66 1.86 -20.61 -3.06
CA ALA A 66 2.86 -21.27 -3.88
C ALA A 66 2.22 -22.11 -4.98
N ASN A 67 2.97 -22.30 -6.08
CA ASN A 67 2.65 -23.31 -7.08
C ASN A 67 3.22 -24.65 -6.62
N ILE A 68 2.35 -25.51 -6.11
CA ILE A 68 2.71 -26.82 -5.60
C ILE A 68 1.79 -27.89 -6.19
N ASN A 69 2.22 -29.15 -6.09
CA ASN A 69 1.44 -30.28 -6.61
C ASN A 69 0.04 -30.31 -5.97
N THR A 70 -1.00 -30.39 -6.82
CA THR A 70 -2.40 -30.42 -6.40
C THR A 70 -2.78 -31.64 -5.55
N ASN A 71 -1.95 -32.68 -5.52
CA ASN A 71 -2.12 -33.89 -4.70
C ASN A 71 -1.31 -33.88 -3.40
N SER A 72 -0.69 -32.75 -3.04
CA SER A 72 0.20 -32.68 -1.87
C SER A 72 -0.50 -32.54 -0.51
N LEU A 73 -1.81 -32.25 -0.49
CA LEU A 73 -2.58 -32.15 0.74
C LEU A 73 -2.98 -33.54 1.25
N ASP A 74 -2.35 -33.97 2.34
CA ASP A 74 -2.76 -35.19 3.06
C ASP A 74 -3.89 -34.90 4.06
N LEU A 75 -5.06 -35.50 3.81
CA LEU A 75 -6.24 -35.39 4.67
C LEU A 75 -6.39 -36.56 5.64
N SER A 76 -5.51 -37.57 5.59
CA SER A 76 -5.57 -38.73 6.49
C SER A 76 -5.65 -38.39 7.99
N PRO A 77 -5.03 -37.29 8.49
CA PRO A 77 -5.16 -36.91 9.91
C PRO A 77 -6.58 -36.53 10.34
N LEU A 78 -7.46 -36.16 9.41
CA LEU A 78 -8.87 -35.86 9.72
C LEU A 78 -9.71 -37.10 10.04
N ALA A 79 -9.27 -38.28 9.57
CA ALA A 79 -10.09 -39.49 9.56
C ALA A 79 -10.52 -39.96 10.96
N THR A 80 -9.81 -39.58 12.02
CA THR A 80 -10.15 -39.96 13.40
C THR A 80 -11.51 -39.40 13.83
N TYR A 81 -11.73 -38.09 13.65
CA TYR A 81 -12.91 -37.39 14.20
C TYR A 81 -13.84 -36.80 13.13
N PHE A 82 -13.39 -36.76 11.88
CA PHE A 82 -14.14 -36.17 10.77
C PHE A 82 -14.32 -37.15 9.62
N THR A 83 -15.48 -37.07 8.99
CA THR A 83 -15.74 -37.64 7.66
C THR A 83 -15.46 -36.53 6.64
N TYR A 84 -14.72 -36.83 5.57
CA TYR A 84 -14.36 -35.83 4.57
C TYR A 84 -14.55 -36.35 3.13
N GLY A 85 -14.93 -35.43 2.24
CA GLY A 85 -15.07 -35.70 0.81
C GLY A 85 -13.77 -35.56 0.04
N ARG A 86 -13.84 -35.74 -1.28
CA ARG A 86 -12.69 -35.47 -2.18
C ARG A 86 -12.39 -33.97 -2.22
N PRO A 87 -11.13 -33.55 -2.09
CA PRO A 87 -10.76 -32.15 -2.21
C PRO A 87 -10.99 -31.66 -3.65
N SER A 88 -11.64 -30.51 -3.80
CA SER A 88 -11.65 -29.73 -5.03
C SER A 88 -10.48 -28.75 -4.99
N VAL A 89 -9.60 -28.79 -5.99
CA VAL A 89 -8.38 -27.98 -6.03
C VAL A 89 -8.45 -26.94 -7.13
N SER A 90 -8.03 -25.72 -6.83
CA SER A 90 -7.90 -24.62 -7.80
C SER A 90 -6.57 -23.90 -7.60
N SER A 91 -5.92 -23.49 -8.69
CA SER A 91 -4.72 -22.66 -8.65
C SER A 91 -4.94 -21.39 -9.45
N ILE A 92 -4.79 -20.24 -8.79
CA ILE A 92 -4.99 -18.91 -9.38
C ILE A 92 -3.65 -18.21 -9.47
N ASN A 93 -3.29 -17.78 -10.68
CA ASN A 93 -2.15 -16.91 -10.92
C ASN A 93 -2.64 -15.48 -11.04
N SER A 94 -2.20 -14.60 -10.13
CA SER A 94 -2.45 -13.16 -10.20
C SER A 94 -1.15 -12.40 -10.44
N PHE A 95 -1.25 -11.33 -11.23
CA PHE A 95 -0.14 -10.45 -11.56
C PHE A 95 -0.51 -9.03 -11.10
N ASN A 96 0.05 -8.60 -9.97
CA ASN A 96 -0.16 -7.25 -9.44
C ASN A 96 1.18 -6.51 -9.38
N ASN A 97 1.27 -5.35 -10.05
CA ASN A 97 2.46 -4.47 -10.06
C ASN A 97 3.78 -5.19 -10.40
N GLY A 98 3.77 -6.14 -11.33
CA GLY A 98 4.96 -6.90 -11.75
C GLY A 98 5.38 -8.04 -10.80
N VAL A 99 4.66 -8.24 -9.69
CA VAL A 99 4.82 -9.39 -8.81
C VAL A 99 3.82 -10.48 -9.23
N VAL A 100 4.36 -11.67 -9.51
CA VAL A 100 3.55 -12.87 -9.78
C VAL A 100 3.18 -13.49 -8.43
N SER A 101 1.91 -13.43 -8.04
CA SER A 101 1.39 -14.20 -6.92
C SER A 101 0.65 -15.43 -7.46
N ARG A 102 0.89 -16.60 -6.85
CA ARG A 102 0.22 -17.84 -7.21
C ARG A 102 -0.37 -18.44 -5.95
N ASN A 103 -1.68 -18.66 -5.93
CA ASN A 103 -2.39 -19.24 -4.80
C ASN A 103 -2.97 -20.60 -5.19
N THR A 104 -2.65 -21.65 -4.45
CA THR A 104 -3.27 -22.98 -4.61
C THR A 104 -4.20 -23.24 -3.43
N GLU A 105 -5.46 -23.56 -3.74
CA GLU A 105 -6.54 -23.70 -2.75
C GLU A 105 -7.22 -25.07 -2.89
N TRP A 106 -7.39 -25.80 -1.79
CA TRP A 106 -8.18 -27.02 -1.68
C TRP A 106 -9.44 -26.76 -0.87
N LYS A 107 -10.60 -27.06 -1.43
CA LYS A 107 -11.90 -27.06 -0.75
C LYS A 107 -12.32 -28.48 -0.45
N VAL A 108 -12.63 -28.75 0.81
CA VAL A 108 -13.01 -30.08 1.30
C VAL A 108 -14.31 -29.96 2.08
N ALA A 109 -15.32 -30.73 1.69
CA ALA A 109 -16.51 -30.91 2.51
C ALA A 109 -16.17 -31.87 3.66
N ILE A 110 -16.38 -31.44 4.90
CA ILE A 110 -16.12 -32.23 6.12
C ILE A 110 -17.33 -32.23 7.04
N ALA A 111 -17.45 -33.26 7.88
CA ALA A 111 -18.49 -33.40 8.89
C ALA A 111 -17.95 -34.08 10.15
N THR A 112 -18.39 -33.67 11.33
CA THR A 112 -17.99 -34.26 12.61
C THR A 112 -18.72 -35.58 12.87
N LYS A 113 -17.98 -36.60 13.34
CA LYS A 113 -18.53 -37.95 13.57
C LYS A 113 -19.32 -38.10 14.88
N ALA A 114 -19.03 -37.26 15.88
CA ALA A 114 -19.62 -37.34 17.22
C ALA A 114 -19.90 -35.92 17.77
N ILE A 115 -20.54 -35.87 18.94
CA ILE A 115 -20.79 -34.63 19.70
C ILE A 115 -19.58 -34.38 20.61
N GLY A 116 -19.13 -33.13 20.73
CA GLY A 116 -17.96 -32.75 21.52
C GLY A 116 -17.11 -31.67 20.86
N GLU A 117 -15.95 -31.37 21.43
CA GLU A 117 -14.94 -30.50 20.81
C GLU A 117 -13.89 -31.36 20.10
N PHE A 118 -13.61 -31.01 18.84
CA PHE A 118 -12.66 -31.72 17.99
C PHE A 118 -11.72 -30.73 17.32
N THR A 119 -10.48 -31.13 17.13
CA THR A 119 -9.46 -30.31 16.46
C THR A 119 -9.24 -30.82 15.05
N ILE A 120 -9.43 -29.95 14.06
CA ILE A 120 -8.86 -30.12 12.73
C ILE A 120 -7.34 -29.94 12.87
N PRO A 121 -6.54 -30.96 12.56
CA PRO A 121 -5.09 -30.92 12.74
C PRO A 121 -4.44 -29.92 11.79
N SER A 122 -3.20 -29.56 12.10
CA SER A 122 -2.38 -28.80 11.16
C SER A 122 -2.06 -29.64 9.93
N PHE A 123 -2.11 -29.01 8.76
CA PHE A 123 -1.72 -29.63 7.50
C PHE A 123 -0.35 -29.09 7.09
N ARG A 124 0.55 -29.99 6.70
CA ARG A 124 1.84 -29.63 6.14
C ARG A 124 1.76 -29.65 4.62
N ILE A 125 2.09 -28.52 4.00
CA ILE A 125 2.05 -28.32 2.57
C ILE A 125 3.39 -27.75 2.12
N GLY A 126 4.23 -28.61 1.52
CA GLY A 126 5.62 -28.25 1.21
C GLY A 126 6.42 -27.93 2.48
N SER A 127 6.98 -26.71 2.55
CA SER A 127 7.69 -26.20 3.74
C SER A 127 6.78 -25.48 4.74
N SER A 128 5.49 -25.32 4.42
CA SER A 128 4.55 -24.52 5.18
C SER A 128 3.59 -25.40 5.98
N THR A 129 3.09 -24.90 7.12
CA THR A 129 2.17 -25.65 7.99
C THR A 129 1.02 -24.73 8.41
N THR A 130 -0.20 -25.23 8.35
CA THR A 130 -1.39 -24.48 8.79
C THR A 130 -1.52 -24.52 10.31
N GLU A 131 -2.21 -23.54 10.90
CA GLU A 131 -2.63 -23.63 12.29
C GLU A 131 -3.77 -24.67 12.46
N PRO A 132 -3.84 -25.37 13.60
CA PRO A 132 -4.96 -26.25 13.92
C PRO A 132 -6.24 -25.43 14.20
N ILE A 133 -7.41 -26.02 13.92
CA ILE A 133 -8.72 -25.34 14.08
C ILE A 133 -9.60 -26.14 15.05
N THR A 134 -10.16 -25.47 16.04
CA THR A 134 -11.09 -26.09 17.00
C THR A 134 -12.53 -26.00 16.49
N ILE A 135 -13.24 -27.14 16.49
CA ILE A 135 -14.63 -27.32 16.05
C ILE A 135 -15.47 -27.85 17.21
N THR A 136 -16.58 -27.19 17.50
CA THR A 136 -17.56 -27.65 18.49
C THR A 136 -18.75 -28.31 17.77
N SER A 137 -18.97 -29.59 18.03
CA SER A 137 -20.06 -30.40 17.46
C SER A 137 -21.17 -30.62 18.49
N LEU A 138 -22.43 -30.37 18.09
CA LEU A 138 -23.60 -30.45 18.97
C LEU A 138 -24.65 -31.44 18.44
N LYS A 139 -25.51 -31.96 19.33
CA LYS A 139 -26.60 -32.91 18.96
C LYS A 139 -27.54 -32.36 17.88
N SER A 140 -27.78 -31.06 17.93
CA SER A 140 -28.39 -30.28 16.87
C SER A 140 -27.79 -28.89 16.97
N SER A 141 -27.40 -28.29 15.85
CA SER A 141 -26.97 -26.89 15.79
C SER A 141 -28.06 -25.92 16.26
N ASN A 142 -29.31 -26.37 16.40
CA ASN A 142 -30.43 -25.56 16.92
C ASN A 142 -30.72 -25.76 18.43
N ALA A 143 -30.07 -26.71 19.12
CA ALA A 143 -30.50 -27.20 20.44
C ALA A 143 -29.66 -26.73 21.65
N SER A 144 -28.58 -25.96 21.45
CA SER A 144 -27.79 -25.39 22.57
C SER A 144 -28.04 -23.89 22.71
N PRO A 145 -28.14 -23.31 23.92
CA PRO A 145 -28.11 -21.86 24.12
C PRO A 145 -26.87 -21.20 23.50
N ALA A 146 -25.75 -21.92 23.39
CA ALA A 146 -24.53 -21.47 22.73
C ALA A 146 -24.58 -21.57 21.19
N ALA A 147 -25.46 -22.41 20.64
CA ALA A 147 -25.74 -22.48 19.20
C ALA A 147 -26.98 -21.68 18.79
N LYS A 148 -27.72 -21.17 19.78
CA LYS A 148 -28.69 -20.07 19.65
C LYS A 148 -28.02 -18.71 19.47
N SER A 149 -26.70 -18.61 19.22
CA SER A 149 -26.17 -17.40 18.58
C SER A 149 -26.63 -17.38 17.11
N THR A 150 -27.93 -17.13 16.92
CA THR A 150 -28.46 -16.50 15.70
C THR A 150 -27.82 -15.13 15.52
N GLU A 151 -27.22 -14.61 16.59
CA GLU A 151 -26.31 -13.47 16.57
C GLU A 151 -25.20 -13.67 15.52
N PRO A 152 -25.19 -12.80 14.52
CA PRO A 152 -24.10 -12.73 13.56
C PRO A 152 -22.76 -12.54 14.27
N ASP A 153 -21.72 -13.22 13.79
CA ASP A 153 -20.38 -13.13 14.37
C ASP A 153 -19.72 -11.82 13.95
N ILE A 154 -20.17 -10.79 14.64
CA ILE A 154 -19.77 -9.40 14.50
C ILE A 154 -19.51 -8.90 15.91
N LYS A 155 -18.30 -8.41 16.13
CA LYS A 155 -17.89 -7.85 17.42
C LYS A 155 -17.46 -6.41 17.22
N VAL A 156 -17.96 -5.53 18.07
CA VAL A 156 -17.58 -4.12 18.12
C VAL A 156 -16.91 -3.90 19.46
N ASP A 157 -15.61 -3.66 19.44
CA ASP A 157 -14.81 -3.31 20.60
C ASP A 157 -14.38 -1.84 20.50
N ALA A 158 -14.25 -1.19 21.66
CA ALA A 158 -13.75 0.17 21.73
C ALA A 158 -12.74 0.33 22.86
N GLU A 159 -11.73 1.13 22.61
CA GLU A 159 -10.63 1.40 23.54
C GLU A 159 -10.34 2.90 23.59
N ILE A 160 -9.96 3.35 24.79
CA ILE A 160 -9.48 4.71 25.05
C ILE A 160 -8.17 4.64 25.83
N ASP A 161 -7.36 5.68 25.71
CA ASP A 161 -6.09 5.82 26.42
C ASP A 161 -6.25 6.26 27.88
N LYS A 162 -7.30 7.01 28.22
CA LYS A 162 -7.57 7.50 29.58
C LYS A 162 -9.06 7.76 29.85
N ARG A 163 -9.47 7.68 31.11
CA ARG A 163 -10.86 7.93 31.58
C ARG A 163 -11.03 9.26 32.31
N GLN A 164 -9.93 9.89 32.69
CA GLN A 164 -9.94 11.18 33.37
C GLN A 164 -9.38 12.23 32.42
N LEU A 165 -10.10 13.33 32.25
CA LEU A 165 -9.71 14.45 31.41
C LEU A 165 -9.88 15.76 32.16
N TYR A 166 -9.34 16.84 31.61
CA TYR A 166 -9.75 18.19 31.93
C TYR A 166 -10.65 18.77 30.83
N VAL A 167 -11.49 19.76 31.18
CA VAL A 167 -12.25 20.53 30.17
C VAL A 167 -11.29 21.10 29.13
N GLY A 168 -11.58 20.94 27.84
CA GLY A 168 -10.74 21.36 26.71
C GLY A 168 -9.70 20.32 26.27
N GLU A 169 -9.47 19.27 27.05
CA GLU A 169 -8.56 18.19 26.70
C GLU A 169 -9.23 17.20 25.74
N SER A 170 -8.45 16.58 24.85
CA SER A 170 -8.92 15.49 24.00
C SER A 170 -8.31 14.14 24.38
N LEU A 171 -9.06 13.08 24.10
CA LEU A 171 -8.61 11.69 24.11
C LEU A 171 -8.77 11.06 22.74
N ARG A 172 -8.09 9.94 22.52
CA ARG A 172 -8.24 9.14 21.31
C ARG A 172 -9.09 7.91 21.59
N TYR A 173 -10.16 7.74 20.82
CA TYR A 173 -11.08 6.62 20.91
C TYR A 173 -10.94 5.73 19.68
N ARG A 174 -10.51 4.48 19.88
CA ARG A 174 -10.34 3.48 18.82
C ARG A 174 -11.54 2.54 18.81
N VAL A 175 -12.29 2.50 17.72
CA VAL A 175 -13.30 1.48 17.46
C VAL A 175 -12.69 0.41 16.57
N GLN A 176 -12.85 -0.85 16.95
CA GLN A 176 -12.49 -1.99 16.14
C GLN A 176 -13.70 -2.88 15.93
N ILE A 177 -14.09 -3.06 14.68
CA ILE A 177 -15.19 -3.92 14.26
C ILE A 177 -14.60 -5.14 13.62
N ARG A 178 -14.93 -6.32 14.13
CA ARG A 178 -14.56 -7.62 13.54
C ARG A 178 -15.82 -8.23 12.95
N ILE A 179 -15.83 -8.45 11.64
CA ILE A 179 -16.98 -8.92 10.86
C ILE A 179 -16.62 -10.27 10.24
N GLY A 180 -17.29 -11.35 10.65
CA GLY A 180 -17.13 -12.68 10.06
C GLY A 180 -18.28 -13.10 9.14
N GLU A 181 -19.13 -12.15 8.76
CA GLU A 181 -20.37 -12.36 8.03
C GLU A 181 -20.40 -11.54 6.74
N GLN A 182 -21.19 -11.98 5.76
CA GLN A 182 -21.47 -11.17 4.58
C GLN A 182 -22.52 -10.12 4.92
N MET A 183 -22.12 -8.85 4.85
CA MET A 183 -22.96 -7.70 5.19
C MET A 183 -23.49 -7.02 3.93
N ASP A 184 -24.70 -6.48 4.05
CA ASP A 184 -25.29 -5.46 3.19
C ASP A 184 -25.54 -4.20 4.03
N GLN A 185 -25.38 -3.02 3.41
CA GLN A 185 -25.61 -1.71 4.06
C GLN A 185 -24.87 -1.50 5.41
N ALA A 186 -23.62 -1.94 5.51
CA ALA A 186 -22.82 -1.75 6.72
C ALA A 186 -22.51 -0.26 6.97
N ALA A 187 -22.84 0.22 8.16
CA ALA A 187 -22.61 1.60 8.58
C ALA A 187 -22.13 1.67 10.04
N LEU A 188 -21.13 2.52 10.30
CA LEU A 188 -20.66 2.84 11.64
C LEU A 188 -21.16 4.23 12.05
N VAL A 189 -21.98 4.27 13.08
CA VAL A 189 -22.43 5.49 13.76
C VAL A 189 -21.39 5.86 14.81
N ALA A 190 -20.99 7.14 14.79
CA ALA A 190 -20.02 7.70 15.74
C ALA A 190 -20.50 7.56 17.20
N PRO A 191 -19.58 7.47 18.17
CA PRO A 191 -19.95 7.54 19.58
C PRO A 191 -20.49 8.94 19.91
N PHE A 192 -21.20 9.06 21.03
CA PHE A 192 -21.82 10.31 21.46
C PHE A 192 -21.78 10.49 22.97
N GLY A 193 -21.83 11.74 23.45
CA GLY A 193 -22.06 12.05 24.86
C GLY A 193 -22.29 13.56 25.03
N ASP A 194 -23.24 13.97 25.88
CA ASP A 194 -23.44 15.39 26.16
C ASP A 194 -22.20 15.98 26.85
N GLY A 195 -21.73 17.13 26.36
CA GLY A 195 -20.50 17.75 26.83
C GLY A 195 -19.22 17.19 26.20
N LEU A 196 -19.34 16.39 25.12
CA LEU A 196 -18.23 15.92 24.30
C LEU A 196 -18.40 16.39 22.85
N ASP A 197 -17.30 16.82 22.24
CA ASP A 197 -17.20 17.02 20.81
C ASP A 197 -16.47 15.83 20.18
N ILE A 198 -17.00 15.27 19.09
CA ILE A 198 -16.52 14.03 18.48
C ILE A 198 -16.23 14.27 17.01
N VAL A 199 -14.96 14.12 16.64
CA VAL A 199 -14.50 14.25 15.25
C VAL A 199 -13.76 12.98 14.84
N GLN A 200 -13.99 12.51 13.61
CA GLN A 200 -13.24 11.37 13.07
C GLN A 200 -11.77 11.75 12.85
N ASP A 201 -10.86 10.89 13.29
CA ASP A 201 -9.40 11.05 13.19
C ASP A 201 -8.85 10.18 12.04
N GLY A 202 -8.86 10.75 10.83
CA GLY A 202 -8.35 10.10 9.62
C GLY A 202 -9.31 9.08 8.97
N ASP A 203 -8.78 8.31 8.02
CA ASP A 203 -9.55 7.32 7.27
C ASP A 203 -9.63 5.96 7.98
N ASP A 204 -10.61 5.15 7.56
CA ASP A 204 -10.78 3.78 8.03
C ASP A 204 -9.63 2.88 7.60
N ARG A 205 -9.18 2.03 8.53
CA ARG A 205 -8.22 0.98 8.23
C ARG A 205 -8.92 -0.37 8.21
N GLN A 206 -8.84 -1.05 7.07
CA GLN A 206 -9.41 -2.37 6.88
C GLN A 206 -8.29 -3.40 6.70
N ALA A 207 -8.41 -4.53 7.39
CA ALA A 207 -7.54 -5.68 7.24
C ALA A 207 -8.34 -6.99 7.27
N GLU A 208 -7.90 -7.99 6.52
CA GLU A 208 -8.42 -9.36 6.67
C GLU A 208 -7.56 -10.12 7.69
N THR A 209 -8.19 -10.92 8.55
CA THR A 209 -7.50 -11.79 9.50
C THR A 209 -8.21 -13.14 9.60
N VAL A 210 -7.49 -14.16 10.04
CA VAL A 210 -8.05 -15.49 10.30
C VAL A 210 -7.89 -15.78 11.79
N LEU A 211 -9.00 -16.09 12.48
CA LEU A 211 -9.00 -16.46 13.90
C LEU A 211 -9.73 -17.78 14.08
N ASN A 212 -9.04 -18.79 14.64
CA ASN A 212 -9.55 -20.16 14.76
C ASN A 212 -10.19 -20.68 13.45
N GLY A 213 -9.47 -20.53 12.33
CA GLY A 213 -9.94 -20.94 11.01
C GLY A 213 -11.08 -20.11 10.42
N ARG A 214 -11.59 -19.07 11.06
CA ARG A 214 -12.65 -18.23 10.47
C ARG A 214 -12.06 -16.93 9.94
N ARG A 215 -12.42 -16.54 8.70
CA ARG A 215 -11.97 -15.29 8.10
C ARG A 215 -12.81 -14.13 8.62
N TYR A 216 -12.16 -13.03 8.97
CA TYR A 216 -12.77 -11.80 9.43
C TYR A 216 -12.23 -10.61 8.66
N ILE A 217 -13.12 -9.64 8.43
CA ILE A 217 -12.74 -8.28 8.10
C ILE A 217 -12.66 -7.50 9.42
N VAL A 218 -11.52 -6.87 9.67
CA VAL A 218 -11.32 -5.97 10.82
C VAL A 218 -11.28 -4.55 10.29
N ILE A 219 -12.25 -3.74 10.70
CA ILE A 219 -12.31 -2.30 10.42
C ILE A 219 -11.91 -1.56 11.69
N THR A 220 -10.91 -0.70 11.60
CA THR A 220 -10.46 0.18 12.68
C THR A 220 -10.71 1.62 12.31
N ARG A 221 -11.44 2.34 13.17
CA ARG A 221 -11.69 3.78 13.05
C ARG A 221 -11.26 4.50 14.33
N TYR A 222 -10.63 5.65 14.17
CA TYR A 222 -10.25 6.52 15.28
C TYR A 222 -11.16 7.74 15.33
N TYR A 223 -11.48 8.17 16.55
CA TYR A 223 -12.14 9.43 16.83
C TYR A 223 -11.30 10.22 17.82
N GLN A 224 -11.23 11.53 17.61
CA GLN A 224 -10.78 12.48 18.62
C GLN A 224 -12.01 12.97 19.39
N ILE A 225 -11.98 12.81 20.71
CA ILE A 225 -13.08 13.19 21.60
C ILE A 225 -12.58 14.28 22.53
N SER A 226 -13.16 15.47 22.43
CA SER A 226 -12.78 16.65 23.22
C SER A 226 -13.84 16.98 24.27
N ALA A 227 -13.41 17.16 25.52
CA ALA A 227 -14.32 17.47 26.62
C ALA A 227 -14.69 18.97 26.62
N THR A 228 -15.97 19.31 26.62
CA THR A 228 -16.44 20.71 26.63
C THR A 228 -17.05 21.14 27.96
N LYS A 229 -17.46 20.18 28.81
CA LYS A 229 -18.06 20.43 30.13
C LYS A 229 -17.38 19.58 31.22
N ALA A 230 -17.27 20.12 32.43
CA ALA A 230 -16.80 19.38 33.59
C ALA A 230 -17.91 18.49 34.16
N GLY A 231 -17.52 17.41 34.84
CA GLY A 231 -18.43 16.47 35.48
C GLY A 231 -18.18 15.02 35.08
N THR A 232 -19.06 14.13 35.52
CA THR A 232 -19.05 12.74 35.08
C THR A 232 -19.92 12.62 33.83
N ILE A 233 -19.32 12.26 32.70
CA ILE A 233 -20.00 12.15 31.40
C ILE A 233 -19.93 10.70 30.94
N THR A 234 -21.05 10.16 30.44
CA THR A 234 -21.07 8.84 29.80
C THR A 234 -20.83 9.02 28.30
N LEU A 235 -19.72 8.48 27.81
CA LEU A 235 -19.47 8.30 26.39
C LEU A 235 -20.20 7.05 25.91
N GLU A 236 -21.27 7.24 25.18
CA GLU A 236 -21.98 6.17 24.50
C GLU A 236 -21.12 5.57 23.39
N GLY A 237 -20.95 4.25 23.44
CA GLY A 237 -20.13 3.51 22.49
C GLY A 237 -20.64 3.65 21.06
N ALA A 238 -19.70 3.66 20.11
CA ALA A 238 -20.01 3.64 18.68
C ALA A 238 -20.89 2.44 18.30
N GLN A 239 -21.78 2.65 17.34
CA GLN A 239 -22.80 1.67 16.98
C GLN A 239 -22.63 1.23 15.52
N PHE A 240 -22.51 -0.08 15.30
CA PHE A 240 -22.42 -0.69 13.99
C PHE A 240 -23.78 -1.25 13.57
N LYS A 241 -24.29 -0.79 12.43
CA LYS A 241 -25.58 -1.18 11.86
C LYS A 241 -25.40 -1.77 10.47
N GLY A 242 -26.30 -2.64 10.08
CA GLY A 242 -26.36 -3.18 8.73
C GLY A 242 -27.29 -4.39 8.68
N SER A 243 -27.21 -5.18 7.62
CA SER A 243 -27.94 -6.44 7.53
C SER A 243 -27.04 -7.57 7.07
N VAL A 244 -27.19 -8.74 7.68
CA VAL A 244 -26.46 -9.96 7.31
C VAL A 244 -27.25 -10.72 6.27
N VAL A 245 -26.58 -11.07 5.18
CA VAL A 245 -27.17 -11.83 4.09
C VAL A 245 -27.11 -13.32 4.41
N LYS A 246 -28.26 -13.95 4.69
CA LYS A 246 -28.39 -15.40 4.92
C LYS A 246 -29.11 -16.05 3.73
N GLY A 247 -28.46 -17.02 3.08
CA GLY A 247 -29.08 -17.77 1.97
C GLY A 247 -28.07 -18.51 1.10
N SER A 248 -28.50 -19.62 0.48
CA SER A 248 -27.69 -20.37 -0.50
C SER A 248 -27.94 -19.81 -1.90
N ARG A 249 -26.91 -19.79 -2.76
CA ARG A 249 -27.00 -19.39 -4.17
C ARG A 249 -27.89 -20.40 -4.92
N GLY A 250 -29.21 -20.17 -4.95
CA GLY A 250 -30.22 -21.01 -5.61
C GLY A 250 -31.61 -20.35 -5.57
N PHE A 251 -32.63 -21.01 -6.14
CA PHE A 251 -34.03 -20.55 -6.32
C PHE A 251 -34.83 -20.23 -5.03
N GLY A 252 -34.17 -19.97 -3.90
CA GLY A 252 -34.77 -19.59 -2.61
C GLY A 252 -34.52 -18.12 -2.26
N SER A 253 -35.41 -17.52 -1.48
CA SER A 253 -35.31 -16.12 -1.05
C SER A 253 -34.07 -15.85 -0.20
N THR A 254 -33.22 -14.92 -0.62
CA THR A 254 -32.17 -14.34 0.23
C THR A 254 -32.80 -13.66 1.43
N LEU A 255 -32.49 -14.11 2.65
CA LEU A 255 -32.97 -13.51 3.88
C LEU A 255 -31.94 -12.49 4.38
N SER A 256 -32.33 -11.23 4.45
CA SER A 256 -31.52 -10.17 5.06
C SER A 256 -31.93 -10.00 6.52
N VAL A 257 -31.01 -10.20 7.47
CA VAL A 257 -31.28 -10.09 8.90
C VAL A 257 -30.59 -8.84 9.45
N PRO A 258 -31.34 -7.85 9.97
CA PRO A 258 -30.73 -6.63 10.49
C PRO A 258 -29.83 -6.94 11.69
N VAL A 259 -28.73 -6.19 11.79
CA VAL A 259 -27.76 -6.27 12.88
C VAL A 259 -27.54 -4.88 13.43
N ASP A 260 -27.54 -4.82 14.75
CA ASP A 260 -27.16 -3.65 15.52
C ASP A 260 -26.24 -4.11 16.66
N LYS A 261 -24.98 -3.69 16.62
CA LYS A 261 -23.97 -3.99 17.64
C LYS A 261 -23.36 -2.69 18.14
N LYS A 262 -23.43 -2.44 19.45
CA LYS A 262 -22.86 -1.26 20.10
C LYS A 262 -21.57 -1.64 20.84
N ALA A 263 -20.56 -0.78 20.78
CA ALA A 263 -19.43 -0.84 21.70
C ALA A 263 -19.91 -0.56 23.14
N LYS A 264 -19.11 -0.95 24.14
CA LYS A 264 -19.42 -0.66 25.54
C LYS A 264 -19.39 0.84 25.80
N ASP A 265 -20.37 1.32 26.58
CA ASP A 265 -20.37 2.69 27.08
C ASP A 265 -19.23 2.89 28.09
N ILE A 266 -18.66 4.09 28.11
CA ILE A 266 -17.50 4.42 28.93
C ILE A 266 -17.80 5.67 29.75
N THR A 267 -17.77 5.53 31.08
CA THR A 267 -17.82 6.68 31.97
C THR A 267 -16.48 7.42 31.99
N LEU A 268 -16.53 8.73 31.73
CA LEU A 268 -15.43 9.68 31.77
C LEU A 268 -15.60 10.62 32.96
N ASN A 269 -14.51 10.99 33.62
CA ASN A 269 -14.48 12.00 34.67
C ASN A 269 -13.71 13.24 34.17
N ILE A 270 -14.43 14.35 33.97
CA ILE A 270 -13.90 15.57 33.41
C ILE A 270 -13.72 16.59 34.55
N LYS A 271 -12.46 16.89 34.86
CA LYS A 271 -12.08 17.92 35.81
C LYS A 271 -12.22 19.31 35.20
N GLY A 272 -12.67 20.26 36.00
CA GLY A 272 -12.66 21.67 35.63
C GLY A 272 -11.24 22.24 35.49
N LYS A 273 -11.16 23.45 34.95
CA LYS A 273 -9.93 24.25 35.00
C LYS A 273 -9.57 24.52 36.47
N PRO A 274 -8.32 24.26 36.93
CA PRO A 274 -7.88 24.61 38.27
C PRO A 274 -7.97 26.11 38.56
N ASP A 275 -8.44 26.48 39.75
CA ASP A 275 -8.66 27.88 40.14
C ASP A 275 -7.38 28.73 40.17
N ASN A 276 -6.22 28.09 40.40
CA ASN A 276 -4.92 28.74 40.46
C ASN A 276 -4.23 28.91 39.09
N TYR A 277 -4.85 28.45 38.00
CA TYR A 277 -4.22 28.49 36.67
C TYR A 277 -4.16 29.90 36.08
N GLN A 278 -2.97 30.30 35.63
CA GLN A 278 -2.73 31.63 35.04
C GLN A 278 -2.39 31.53 33.56
N GLY A 279 -3.06 32.37 32.75
CA GLY A 279 -2.85 32.44 31.29
C GLY A 279 -3.89 31.67 30.48
N LEU A 280 -3.53 31.41 29.22
CA LEU A 280 -4.38 30.71 28.25
C LEU A 280 -4.52 29.24 28.62
N TRP A 281 -5.75 28.76 28.78
CA TRP A 281 -6.01 27.38 29.18
C TRP A 281 -5.68 26.39 28.05
N LEU A 282 -4.57 25.66 28.20
CA LEU A 282 -4.07 24.67 27.24
C LEU A 282 -3.81 23.33 27.96
N PRO A 283 -4.84 22.49 28.17
CA PRO A 283 -4.67 21.17 28.77
C PRO A 283 -4.20 20.16 27.72
N THR A 284 -2.99 19.65 27.89
CA THR A 284 -2.39 18.67 26.97
C THR A 284 -1.43 17.75 27.73
N PRO A 285 -1.24 16.49 27.29
CA PRO A 285 -0.21 15.63 27.85
C PRO A 285 1.21 16.07 27.45
N GLU A 286 1.36 16.82 26.36
CA GLU A 286 2.68 17.21 25.83
C GLU A 286 2.58 18.47 24.97
N LEU A 287 3.45 19.46 25.24
CA LEU A 287 3.62 20.67 24.43
C LEU A 287 5.11 20.97 24.21
N LYS A 288 5.52 21.01 22.95
CA LYS A 288 6.89 21.33 22.54
C LYS A 288 6.90 22.58 21.67
N ILE A 289 7.88 23.44 21.91
CA ILE A 289 8.14 24.63 21.08
C ILE A 289 9.53 24.47 20.50
N GLU A 290 9.64 24.56 19.19
CA GLU A 290 10.90 24.55 18.45
C GLU A 290 11.07 25.88 17.73
N GLN A 291 12.34 26.28 17.57
CA GLN A 291 12.71 27.54 16.94
C GLN A 291 13.92 27.35 16.05
N GLN A 292 13.89 28.01 14.90
CA GLN A 292 15.02 28.12 13.99
C GLN A 292 15.20 29.56 13.52
N TRP A 293 16.46 29.99 13.45
CA TRP A 293 16.84 31.31 12.93
C TRP A 293 17.54 31.14 11.59
N GLN A 294 17.27 32.07 10.67
CA GLN A 294 18.01 32.19 9.41
C GLN A 294 18.40 33.66 9.23
N PRO A 295 19.70 33.99 9.14
CA PRO A 295 20.86 33.08 9.18
C PRO A 295 20.99 32.31 10.50
N GLN A 296 21.64 31.13 10.46
CA GLN A 296 21.69 30.21 11.59
C GLN A 296 22.32 30.86 12.82
N GLN A 297 21.77 30.56 14.01
CA GLN A 297 22.30 31.08 15.28
C GLN A 297 23.77 30.68 15.47
N GLY A 298 24.61 31.65 15.83
CA GLY A 298 26.06 31.47 15.98
C GLY A 298 26.87 31.55 14.67
N SER A 299 26.22 31.76 13.51
CA SER A 299 26.93 31.98 12.25
C SER A 299 27.56 33.38 12.17
N SER A 300 28.66 33.51 11.43
CA SER A 300 29.31 34.81 11.18
C SER A 300 28.39 35.81 10.50
N GLN A 301 27.44 35.34 9.68
CA GLN A 301 26.47 36.21 9.00
C GLN A 301 25.48 36.82 10.00
N LEU A 302 24.97 36.04 10.96
CA LEU A 302 24.06 36.57 11.98
C LEU A 302 24.76 37.52 12.95
N ASN A 303 26.05 37.28 13.23
CA ASN A 303 26.85 38.12 14.13
C ASN A 303 27.26 39.47 13.51
N ASN A 304 27.22 39.60 12.18
CA ASN A 304 27.57 40.82 11.45
C ASN A 304 26.37 41.30 10.62
N ILE A 305 25.16 41.23 11.18
CA ILE A 305 23.94 41.67 10.50
C ILE A 305 23.90 43.20 10.41
N HIS A 306 23.60 43.72 9.23
CA HIS A 306 23.50 45.16 8.98
C HIS A 306 22.05 45.67 9.03
N VAL A 307 21.87 46.98 9.23
CA VAL A 307 20.55 47.62 9.09
C VAL A 307 19.97 47.32 7.71
N GLY A 308 18.73 46.83 7.69
CA GLY A 308 18.02 46.45 6.47
C GLY A 308 18.14 44.97 6.08
N GLU A 309 19.07 44.21 6.67
CA GLU A 309 19.21 42.78 6.36
C GLU A 309 18.16 41.94 7.12
N PRO A 310 17.45 41.03 6.44
CA PRO A 310 16.37 40.27 7.06
C PRO A 310 16.88 39.10 7.91
N ILE A 311 16.27 38.93 9.08
CA ILE A 311 16.38 37.75 9.94
C ILE A 311 15.03 37.02 9.89
N THR A 312 15.04 35.75 9.49
CA THR A 312 13.85 34.90 9.52
C THR A 312 13.83 34.06 10.78
N ARG A 313 12.71 34.10 11.51
CA ARG A 313 12.42 33.23 12.66
C ARG A 313 11.33 32.25 12.24
N VAL A 314 11.58 30.95 12.39
CA VAL A 314 10.58 29.90 12.21
C VAL A 314 10.30 29.29 13.57
N ILE A 315 9.05 29.38 14.02
CA ILE A 315 8.58 28.82 15.28
C ILE A 315 7.63 27.66 14.96
N THR A 316 7.90 26.49 15.52
CA THR A 316 7.01 25.33 15.39
C THR A 316 6.49 24.93 16.76
N LEU A 317 5.18 24.98 16.93
CA LEU A 317 4.47 24.55 18.13
C LEU A 317 3.85 23.18 17.89
N HIS A 318 4.21 22.19 18.70
CA HIS A 318 3.62 20.86 18.68
C HIS A 318 2.80 20.65 19.94
N ILE A 319 1.49 20.39 19.78
CA ILE A 319 0.59 20.09 20.90
C ILE A 319 -0.08 18.74 20.65
N LYS A 320 0.05 17.83 21.61
CA LYS A 320 -0.54 16.50 21.55
C LYS A 320 -2.04 16.53 21.86
N ASN A 321 -2.82 15.69 21.17
CA ASN A 321 -4.27 15.51 21.37
C ASN A 321 -5.06 16.83 21.44
N THR A 322 -4.73 17.79 20.58
CA THR A 322 -5.35 19.12 20.56
C THR A 322 -5.94 19.39 19.18
N ALA A 323 -7.18 19.88 19.12
CA ALA A 323 -7.78 20.27 17.85
C ALA A 323 -7.10 21.53 17.29
N GLN A 324 -7.05 21.66 15.95
CA GLN A 324 -6.48 22.85 15.30
C GLN A 324 -7.17 24.14 15.75
N SER A 325 -8.48 24.10 16.00
CA SER A 325 -9.27 25.22 16.51
C SER A 325 -8.88 25.69 17.92
N SER A 326 -8.22 24.82 18.70
CA SER A 326 -7.77 25.12 20.07
C SER A 326 -6.32 25.63 20.11
N MET A 327 -5.66 25.79 18.95
CA MET A 327 -4.29 26.31 18.89
C MET A 327 -4.23 27.78 19.33
N PRO A 328 -3.23 28.16 20.14
CA PRO A 328 -3.05 29.55 20.57
C PRO A 328 -2.63 30.44 19.39
N ASN A 329 -3.02 31.71 19.43
CA ASN A 329 -2.42 32.71 18.54
C ASN A 329 -1.09 33.20 19.13
N LEU A 330 0.01 33.06 18.37
CA LEU A 330 1.34 33.49 18.80
C LEU A 330 1.56 34.97 18.48
N VAL A 331 1.17 35.85 19.41
CA VAL A 331 1.41 37.28 19.29
C VAL A 331 2.67 37.66 20.08
N LEU A 332 3.73 38.05 19.37
CA LEU A 332 5.00 38.48 19.96
C LEU A 332 5.19 39.99 19.81
N THR A 333 5.60 40.66 20.88
CA THR A 333 5.90 42.09 20.86
C THR A 333 7.38 42.32 20.58
N TYR A 334 7.67 42.95 19.45
CA TYR A 334 9.03 43.29 19.03
C TYR A 334 9.35 44.77 19.34
N PRO A 335 10.64 45.12 19.57
CA PRO A 335 11.04 46.51 19.78
C PRO A 335 10.83 47.35 18.53
N SER A 336 10.63 48.67 18.70
CA SER A 336 10.43 49.60 17.58
C SER A 336 11.64 49.74 16.65
N SER A 337 12.81 49.21 17.05
CA SER A 337 14.03 49.15 16.25
C SER A 337 13.95 48.11 15.12
N VAL A 338 12.92 47.27 15.06
CA VAL A 338 12.70 46.32 13.97
C VAL A 338 11.36 46.55 13.28
N ARG A 339 11.27 46.13 12.02
CA ARG A 339 9.99 45.87 11.35
C ARG A 339 9.82 44.37 11.20
N MET A 340 8.70 43.85 11.68
CA MET A 340 8.39 42.43 11.63
C MET A 340 7.18 42.21 10.70
N TYR A 341 7.24 41.13 9.92
CA TYR A 341 6.14 40.64 9.11
C TYR A 341 5.89 39.16 9.41
N ASP A 342 4.64 38.83 9.71
CA ASP A 342 4.21 37.45 9.94
C ASP A 342 3.61 36.84 8.68
N GLU A 343 3.98 35.59 8.37
CA GLU A 343 3.28 34.76 7.41
C GLU A 343 2.10 34.02 8.07
N LYS A 344 1.14 33.56 7.28
CA LYS A 344 0.01 32.78 7.79
C LYS A 344 0.50 31.46 8.40
N PRO A 345 0.00 31.03 9.58
CA PRO A 345 0.37 29.75 10.16
C PRO A 345 0.03 28.57 9.23
N VAL A 346 0.94 27.61 9.16
CA VAL A 346 0.72 26.33 8.47
C VAL A 346 0.48 25.24 9.50
N TYR A 347 -0.58 24.46 9.31
CA TYR A 347 -0.97 23.40 10.23
C TYR A 347 -0.70 22.02 9.63
N SER A 348 -0.34 21.07 10.49
CA SER A 348 -0.28 19.65 10.14
C SER A 348 -0.70 18.81 11.32
N ASN A 349 -1.20 17.61 11.06
CA ASN A 349 -1.50 16.62 12.08
C ASN A 349 -0.69 15.36 11.78
N ASN A 350 0.11 14.91 12.74
CA ASN A 350 0.90 13.70 12.61
C ASN A 350 1.03 13.00 13.97
N ASN A 351 0.77 11.69 14.01
CA ASN A 351 0.92 10.86 15.20
C ASN A 351 0.23 11.42 16.47
N GLY A 352 -0.93 12.08 16.32
CA GLY A 352 -1.67 12.68 17.43
C GLY A 352 -1.10 14.02 17.91
N PHE A 353 -0.10 14.58 17.23
CA PHE A 353 0.32 15.97 17.40
C PHE A 353 -0.30 16.84 16.33
N THR A 354 -0.98 17.89 16.78
CA THR A 354 -1.30 19.03 15.92
C THR A 354 -0.12 19.98 15.99
N SER A 355 0.44 20.33 14.85
CA SER A 355 1.62 21.18 14.73
C SER A 355 1.25 22.47 14.01
N MET A 356 1.72 23.60 14.52
CA MET A 356 1.56 24.92 13.93
C MET A 356 2.93 25.54 13.68
N THR A 357 3.22 25.87 12.42
CA THR A 357 4.46 26.55 12.04
C THR A 357 4.15 27.99 11.67
N VAL A 358 4.82 28.94 12.34
CA VAL A 358 4.74 30.37 12.08
C VAL A 358 6.10 30.88 11.63
N LYS A 359 6.14 31.60 10.52
CA LYS A 359 7.35 32.21 9.98
C LYS A 359 7.25 33.73 10.09
N GLN A 360 8.29 34.33 10.64
CA GLN A 360 8.38 35.78 10.88
C GLN A 360 9.64 36.31 10.20
N VAL A 361 9.50 37.37 9.40
CA VAL A 361 10.63 38.08 8.78
C VAL A 361 10.85 39.39 9.53
N ILE A 362 12.03 39.53 10.10
CA ILE A 362 12.41 40.63 11.01
C ILE A 362 13.51 41.44 10.33
N ILE A 363 13.28 42.74 10.14
CA ILE A 363 14.21 43.65 9.48
C ILE A 363 14.66 44.73 10.48
N PRO A 364 15.94 44.74 10.90
CA PRO A 364 16.50 45.80 11.73
C PRO A 364 16.46 47.15 11.03
N ARG A 365 16.11 48.21 11.78
CA ARG A 365 15.95 49.59 11.26
C ARG A 365 16.95 50.57 11.87
N LYS A 366 17.67 50.15 12.91
CA LYS A 366 18.68 50.93 13.63
C LYS A 366 19.86 50.03 13.95
N ASP A 367 21.06 50.59 13.90
CA ASP A 367 22.28 49.98 14.36
C ASP A 367 22.35 49.99 15.91
N GLY A 368 23.26 49.19 16.46
CA GLY A 368 23.45 49.01 17.90
C GLY A 368 22.86 47.71 18.43
N SER A 369 22.62 47.64 19.74
CA SER A 369 22.14 46.43 20.40
C SER A 369 20.66 46.18 20.08
N LEU A 370 20.36 44.98 19.57
CA LEU A 370 19.01 44.50 19.29
C LEU A 370 18.72 43.25 20.11
N VAL A 371 17.58 43.26 20.81
CA VAL A 371 17.08 42.11 21.57
C VAL A 371 15.75 41.67 20.96
N LEU A 372 15.72 40.46 20.42
CA LEU A 372 14.53 39.81 19.92
C LEU A 372 13.89 38.99 21.06
N PRO A 373 12.55 39.06 21.23
CA PRO A 373 11.87 38.50 22.39
C PRO A 373 11.91 36.97 22.41
N GLU A 374 12.05 36.41 23.61
CA GLU A 374 11.76 35.00 23.87
C GLU A 374 10.26 34.70 23.68
N LEU A 375 9.93 33.42 23.50
CA LEU A 375 8.55 32.95 23.50
C LEU A 375 8.40 31.91 24.60
N SER A 376 7.47 32.14 25.52
CA SER A 376 7.08 31.18 26.54
C SER A 376 5.57 30.98 26.52
N ILE A 377 5.14 29.73 26.66
CA ILE A 377 3.73 29.35 26.70
C ILE A 377 3.53 28.52 27.97
N ASN A 378 2.64 29.01 28.83
CA ASN A 378 2.13 28.23 29.96
C ASN A 378 1.07 27.27 29.46
N TRP A 379 1.12 26.03 29.94
CA TRP A 379 0.16 24.98 29.61
C TRP A 379 -0.07 24.09 30.83
N TRP A 380 -1.18 23.36 30.82
CA TRP A 380 -1.49 22.43 31.89
C TRP A 380 -1.12 21.02 31.46
N ASN A 381 -0.12 20.43 32.13
CA ASN A 381 0.28 19.07 31.84
C ASN A 381 -0.73 18.11 32.48
N THR A 382 -1.47 17.39 31.63
CA THR A 382 -2.58 16.55 32.07
C THR A 382 -2.12 15.19 32.62
N ILE A 383 -0.83 14.83 32.40
CA ILE A 383 -0.19 13.67 33.00
C ILE A 383 0.24 13.98 34.43
N THR A 384 0.97 15.09 34.65
CA THR A 384 1.48 15.48 35.97
C THR A 384 0.43 16.21 36.81
N GLY A 385 -0.59 16.78 36.18
CA GLY A 385 -1.62 17.57 36.84
C GLY A 385 -1.09 18.90 37.39
N THR A 386 -0.11 19.50 36.71
CA THR A 386 0.52 20.76 37.12
C THR A 386 0.69 21.70 35.93
N GLN A 387 0.81 23.00 36.21
CA GLN A 387 1.16 24.00 35.20
C GLN A 387 2.64 23.87 34.84
N GLU A 388 2.93 23.80 33.55
CA GLU A 388 4.28 23.79 32.98
C GLU A 388 4.45 24.94 31.98
N THR A 389 5.70 25.30 31.70
CA THR A 389 6.04 26.35 30.74
C THR A 389 7.02 25.79 29.72
N SER A 390 6.63 25.82 28.45
CA SER A 390 7.55 25.54 27.34
C SER A 390 8.07 26.87 26.80
N LYS A 391 9.39 26.95 26.59
CA LYS A 391 10.07 28.19 26.24
C LYS A 391 11.10 27.96 25.13
N VAL A 392 11.22 28.94 24.24
CA VAL A 392 12.37 29.12 23.35
C VAL A 392 12.97 30.49 23.60
N ASP A 393 14.30 30.55 23.63
CA ASP A 393 15.01 31.77 23.96
C ASP A 393 14.89 32.82 22.86
N GLY A 394 15.00 34.08 23.27
CA GLY A 394 15.17 35.21 22.38
C GLY A 394 16.55 35.22 21.73
N LEU A 395 16.83 36.29 20.98
CA LEU A 395 18.13 36.47 20.34
C LEU A 395 18.64 37.90 20.58
N SER A 396 19.80 38.01 21.22
CA SER A 396 20.51 39.28 21.39
C SER A 396 21.63 39.37 20.36
N LEU A 397 21.66 40.46 19.60
CA LEU A 397 22.59 40.67 18.50
C LEU A 397 23.00 42.14 18.42
N THR A 398 24.16 42.40 17.81
CA THR A 398 24.63 43.75 17.53
C THR A 398 24.43 44.02 16.05
N VAL A 399 23.59 44.99 15.72
CA VAL A 399 23.32 45.41 14.35
C VAL A 399 24.36 46.44 13.93
N LEU A 400 25.05 46.19 12.83
CA LEU A 400 26.01 47.11 12.26
C LEU A 400 25.31 48.16 11.38
N PRO A 401 25.88 49.37 11.22
CA PRO A 401 25.38 50.36 10.28
C PRO A 401 25.25 49.75 8.88
N GLY A 402 24.14 50.00 8.19
CA GLY A 402 24.01 49.57 6.79
C GLY A 402 25.06 50.24 5.91
N ASP A 403 25.48 49.59 4.83
CA ASP A 403 26.46 50.10 3.87
C ASP A 403 26.00 51.35 3.07
N ASN A 404 24.91 51.98 3.49
CA ASN A 404 24.40 53.22 2.94
C ASN A 404 24.40 54.32 4.01
N ALA A 405 25.49 55.08 4.05
CA ALA A 405 25.47 56.45 4.52
C ALA A 405 24.64 57.31 3.54
N ASN A 406 23.32 57.19 3.62
CA ASN A 406 22.41 58.24 3.18
C ASN A 406 21.46 58.54 4.32
N THR A 407 21.74 59.68 4.94
CA THR A 407 20.85 60.40 5.84
C THR A 407 19.41 60.37 5.30
N VAL A 408 18.52 59.69 6.01
CA VAL A 408 17.08 59.82 5.79
C VAL A 408 16.68 61.20 6.31
N SER A 409 16.83 62.22 5.47
CA SER A 409 16.08 63.46 5.61
C SER A 409 14.61 63.16 5.34
N THR A 410 13.77 63.58 6.29
CA THR A 410 12.30 63.55 6.27
C THR A 410 11.72 63.96 4.91
N PRO A 411 10.75 63.22 4.34
CA PRO A 411 10.09 63.67 3.12
C PRO A 411 9.04 64.72 3.48
N MET A 412 9.28 65.97 3.07
CA MET A 412 8.20 66.93 2.80
C MET A 412 7.55 66.51 1.48
N VAL A 413 6.22 66.41 1.50
CA VAL A 413 5.36 66.08 0.36
C VAL A 413 5.53 67.11 -0.76
N PRO A 414 5.63 66.67 -2.03
CA PRO A 414 4.90 67.35 -3.09
C PRO A 414 4.11 66.39 -3.99
N ALA A 415 3.04 66.94 -4.56
CA ALA A 415 2.06 66.28 -5.40
C ALA A 415 2.57 65.85 -6.79
N LEU A 416 1.91 64.82 -7.33
CA LEU A 416 1.84 64.42 -8.76
C LEU A 416 1.09 65.49 -9.59
N PRO A 417 1.15 65.53 -10.96
CA PRO A 417 1.32 64.38 -11.88
C PRO A 417 2.10 64.58 -13.22
N ASP A 418 2.31 63.42 -13.88
CA ASP A 418 2.35 63.09 -15.33
C ASP A 418 3.38 63.67 -16.32
N SER A 419 4.22 62.78 -16.89
CA SER A 419 4.10 62.21 -18.27
C SER A 419 5.41 61.55 -18.78
N GLN A 420 5.37 60.21 -19.01
CA GLN A 420 5.99 59.35 -20.07
C GLN A 420 7.42 59.61 -20.68
N PRO A 421 8.05 58.63 -21.39
CA PRO A 421 8.36 57.21 -21.13
C PRO A 421 9.85 56.80 -21.36
N THR A 422 10.22 55.67 -20.76
CA THR A 422 11.13 54.57 -21.21
C THR A 422 12.42 54.83 -22.00
N THR A 423 13.57 54.40 -21.44
CA THR A 423 14.59 53.64 -22.19
C THR A 423 15.29 52.60 -21.30
N GLU A 424 15.46 51.41 -21.87
CA GLU A 424 15.94 50.15 -21.33
C GLU A 424 17.37 50.19 -20.75
N THR A 425 17.59 49.44 -19.67
CA THR A 425 18.93 49.16 -19.13
C THR A 425 19.38 47.76 -19.57
N LYS A 426 20.56 47.75 -20.18
CA LYS A 426 21.35 46.61 -20.68
C LYS A 426 21.62 45.58 -19.55
N PRO A 427 21.56 44.26 -19.83
CA PRO A 427 21.76 43.24 -18.79
C PRO A 427 23.24 43.12 -18.39
N THR A 428 23.47 43.05 -17.08
CA THR A 428 24.78 42.83 -16.44
C THR A 428 25.20 41.37 -16.59
N GLU A 429 26.41 41.15 -17.11
CA GLU A 429 27.09 39.86 -17.18
C GLU A 429 27.32 39.27 -15.78
N ILE A 430 26.91 38.02 -15.61
CA ILE A 430 27.21 37.21 -14.43
C ILE A 430 28.54 36.49 -14.69
N THR A 431 29.60 36.87 -13.98
CA THR A 431 30.85 36.10 -13.93
C THR A 431 30.65 34.87 -13.05
N VAL A 432 30.44 33.71 -13.69
CA VAL A 432 30.44 32.41 -13.03
C VAL A 432 31.90 31.97 -12.83
N VAL A 433 32.37 31.98 -11.59
CA VAL A 433 33.65 31.34 -11.22
C VAL A 433 33.43 29.82 -11.24
N THR A 434 33.87 29.17 -12.31
CA THR A 434 33.92 27.71 -12.41
C THR A 434 35.31 27.22 -12.03
N ASP A 435 35.55 26.94 -10.75
CA ASP A 435 36.63 26.03 -10.35
C ASP A 435 36.02 24.79 -9.69
N SER A 436 35.59 23.86 -10.55
CA SER A 436 35.03 22.59 -10.11
C SER A 436 36.17 21.62 -9.85
N GLY A 437 36.70 21.60 -8.62
CA GLY A 437 37.88 20.83 -8.22
C GLY A 437 37.85 19.32 -8.54
N TRP A 438 37.84 18.45 -7.54
CA TRP A 438 37.94 16.99 -7.76
C TRP A 438 36.58 16.30 -7.95
N TRP A 439 35.48 17.01 -7.71
CA TRP A 439 34.11 16.50 -7.82
C TRP A 439 33.70 16.05 -9.23
N PRO A 440 34.06 16.76 -10.33
CA PRO A 440 33.73 16.31 -11.68
C PRO A 440 34.37 14.96 -12.03
N TRP A 441 35.57 14.70 -11.52
CA TRP A 441 36.28 13.43 -11.72
C TRP A 441 35.62 12.29 -10.96
N LEU A 442 35.10 12.54 -9.75
CA LEU A 442 34.35 11.54 -9.01
C LEU A 442 33.02 11.22 -9.71
N THR A 443 32.31 12.24 -10.19
CA THR A 443 31.07 12.04 -10.96
C THR A 443 31.35 11.33 -12.30
N ALA A 444 32.48 11.60 -12.94
CA ALA A 444 32.88 10.93 -14.18
C ALA A 444 33.18 9.44 -13.96
N ILE A 445 33.86 9.09 -12.85
CA ILE A 445 34.10 7.68 -12.48
C ILE A 445 32.78 6.97 -12.17
N PHE A 446 31.88 7.63 -11.44
CA PHE A 446 30.57 7.05 -11.11
C PHE A 446 29.71 6.85 -12.36
N ALA A 447 29.70 7.83 -13.26
CA ALA A 447 29.01 7.75 -14.54
C ALA A 447 29.59 6.64 -15.44
N THR A 448 30.91 6.48 -15.49
CA THR A 448 31.53 5.38 -16.27
C THR A 448 31.21 4.02 -15.67
N LEU A 449 31.18 3.87 -14.35
CA LEU A 449 30.74 2.63 -13.69
C LEU A 449 29.27 2.31 -13.98
N TRP A 450 28.40 3.33 -14.01
CA TRP A 450 27.00 3.20 -14.42
C TRP A 450 26.84 2.78 -15.88
N ILE A 451 27.64 3.35 -16.78
CA ILE A 451 27.62 2.98 -18.21
C ILE A 451 28.13 1.55 -18.40
N ILE A 452 29.17 1.13 -17.68
CA ILE A 452 29.71 -0.24 -17.75
C ILE A 452 28.68 -1.24 -17.22
N THR A 453 28.05 -0.97 -16.08
CA THR A 453 26.98 -1.83 -15.53
C THR A 453 25.77 -1.89 -16.46
N LEU A 454 25.36 -0.77 -17.07
CA LEU A 454 24.31 -0.75 -18.08
C LEU A 454 24.69 -1.56 -19.32
N LEU A 455 25.92 -1.46 -19.81
CA LEU A 455 26.43 -2.23 -20.96
C LEU A 455 26.50 -3.73 -20.66
N LEU A 456 26.94 -4.12 -19.46
CA LEU A 456 26.97 -5.51 -19.02
C LEU A 456 25.54 -6.07 -18.88
N TRP A 457 24.61 -5.27 -18.35
CA TRP A 457 23.20 -5.66 -18.23
C TRP A 457 22.49 -5.76 -19.59
N LEU A 458 22.77 -4.85 -20.53
CA LEU A 458 22.25 -4.92 -21.90
C LEU A 458 22.86 -6.09 -22.69
N ARG A 459 24.15 -6.42 -22.47
CA ARG A 459 24.76 -7.63 -23.03
C ARG A 459 24.18 -8.91 -22.44
N ALA A 460 23.87 -8.93 -21.13
CA ALA A 460 23.17 -10.04 -20.49
C ALA A 460 21.72 -10.20 -21.00
N ARG A 461 21.06 -9.10 -21.39
CA ARG A 461 19.72 -9.13 -22.02
C ARG A 461 19.70 -9.56 -23.49
N LYS A 462 20.83 -9.53 -24.21
CA LYS A 462 20.90 -9.92 -25.63
C LYS A 462 20.88 -11.43 -25.90
N ILE A 463 20.64 -12.29 -24.90
CA ILE A 463 20.39 -13.73 -25.10
C ILE A 463 18.89 -14.06 -25.25
N VAL A 464 18.00 -13.07 -25.22
CA VAL A 464 16.58 -13.31 -25.54
C VAL A 464 16.12 -12.32 -26.61
N THR A 465 16.09 -12.79 -27.85
CA THR A 465 15.50 -12.05 -28.98
C THR A 465 13.97 -12.02 -28.82
N PRO A 466 13.32 -10.84 -28.83
CA PRO A 466 11.88 -10.73 -28.94
C PRO A 466 11.46 -10.26 -30.34
N THR A 467 10.36 -10.80 -30.86
CA THR A 467 9.50 -10.20 -31.90
C THR A 467 8.08 -10.72 -31.63
N ALA A 468 6.99 -9.98 -31.78
CA ALA A 468 6.75 -8.60 -32.14
C ALA A 468 5.35 -8.18 -31.63
N ASN A 469 5.13 -6.86 -31.61
CA ASN A 469 3.91 -6.15 -31.18
C ASN A 469 2.61 -6.68 -31.79
N VAL A 470 1.52 -6.65 -31.00
CA VAL A 470 0.16 -6.72 -31.52
C VAL A 470 -0.55 -5.40 -31.23
N SER A 471 -0.77 -4.64 -32.30
CA SER A 471 -1.72 -3.53 -32.32
C SER A 471 -3.12 -4.11 -32.39
N SER A 472 -3.99 -3.67 -31.48
CA SER A 472 -5.38 -4.08 -31.41
C SER A 472 -6.19 -3.50 -32.56
N LYS A 473 -6.77 -4.35 -33.41
CA LYS A 473 -7.92 -3.99 -34.25
C LYS A 473 -8.81 -5.21 -34.47
N ASN A 474 -10.04 -5.13 -33.97
CA ASN A 474 -11.13 -6.05 -34.26
C ASN A 474 -11.41 -6.12 -35.77
N ILE A 475 -11.79 -7.31 -36.28
CA ILE A 475 -12.93 -7.59 -37.21
C ILE A 475 -12.76 -8.96 -37.90
N ALA A 476 -13.89 -9.68 -37.99
CA ALA A 476 -14.30 -10.71 -38.95
C ALA A 476 -13.62 -12.09 -38.97
N ILE A 477 -14.48 -13.09 -38.82
CA ILE A 477 -14.34 -14.48 -39.26
C ILE A 477 -13.77 -14.48 -40.69
N SER A 478 -12.54 -14.95 -40.89
CA SER A 478 -11.96 -15.06 -42.22
C SER A 478 -11.33 -16.43 -42.46
N SER A 479 -11.49 -16.88 -43.70
CA SER A 479 -10.87 -18.00 -44.40
C SER A 479 -9.34 -18.11 -44.31
N ASP A 480 -8.68 -17.25 -43.52
CA ASP A 480 -7.23 -17.17 -43.35
C ASP A 480 -6.70 -18.22 -42.35
N SER A 481 -7.50 -18.64 -41.36
CA SER A 481 -7.06 -19.64 -40.38
C SER A 481 -6.85 -21.03 -41.00
N TYR A 482 -7.67 -21.43 -41.98
CA TYR A 482 -7.55 -22.73 -42.66
C TYR A 482 -6.32 -22.78 -43.58
N SER A 483 -6.06 -21.73 -44.36
CA SER A 483 -4.89 -21.68 -45.25
C SER A 483 -3.58 -21.66 -44.45
N ARG A 484 -3.53 -20.92 -43.34
CA ARG A 484 -2.38 -20.90 -42.41
C ARG A 484 -2.17 -22.24 -41.72
N LEU A 485 -3.24 -22.95 -41.39
CA LEU A 485 -3.17 -24.30 -40.85
C LEU A 485 -2.58 -25.28 -41.88
N VAL A 486 -3.08 -25.28 -43.11
CA VAL A 486 -2.54 -26.13 -44.20
C VAL A 486 -1.06 -25.82 -44.43
N GLN A 487 -0.67 -24.55 -44.47
CA GLN A 487 0.74 -24.16 -44.60
C GLN A 487 1.60 -24.66 -43.43
N ALA A 488 1.12 -24.53 -42.19
CA ALA A 488 1.84 -25.02 -41.01
C ALA A 488 2.01 -26.55 -41.02
N VAL A 489 0.99 -27.29 -41.50
CA VAL A 489 1.03 -28.75 -41.66
C VAL A 489 2.01 -29.15 -42.77
N THR A 490 2.02 -28.44 -43.90
CA THR A 490 3.02 -28.69 -44.97
C THR A 490 4.45 -28.38 -44.53
N ALA A 491 4.63 -27.35 -43.69
CA ALA A 491 5.93 -26.97 -43.14
C ALA A 491 6.37 -27.83 -41.94
N ASN A 492 5.58 -28.83 -41.56
CA ASN A 492 5.82 -29.74 -40.43
C ASN A 492 6.16 -29.01 -39.10
N ASN A 493 5.51 -27.87 -38.86
CA ASN A 493 5.76 -27.05 -37.67
C ASN A 493 4.68 -27.28 -36.61
N ALA A 494 4.94 -28.21 -35.70
CA ALA A 494 3.95 -28.66 -34.72
C ALA A 494 3.35 -27.55 -33.84
N LEU A 495 4.18 -26.60 -33.40
CA LEU A 495 3.73 -25.45 -32.60
C LEU A 495 2.74 -24.56 -33.37
N LYS A 496 3.04 -24.26 -34.64
CA LYS A 496 2.14 -23.47 -35.50
C LYS A 496 0.88 -24.24 -35.84
N VAL A 497 0.98 -25.54 -36.10
CA VAL A 497 -0.17 -26.41 -36.37
C VAL A 497 -1.13 -26.42 -35.18
N GLN A 498 -0.65 -26.66 -33.96
CA GLN A 498 -1.52 -26.67 -32.78
C GLN A 498 -2.20 -25.31 -32.55
N THR A 499 -1.45 -24.23 -32.72
CA THR A 499 -1.97 -22.87 -32.54
C THR A 499 -3.07 -22.55 -33.55
N TYR A 500 -2.83 -22.80 -34.83
CA TYR A 500 -3.83 -22.52 -35.87
C TYR A 500 -5.00 -23.50 -35.85
N TYR A 501 -4.77 -24.74 -35.42
CA TYR A 501 -5.81 -25.75 -35.26
C TYR A 501 -6.81 -25.40 -34.14
N GLN A 502 -6.34 -24.77 -33.06
CA GLN A 502 -7.21 -24.25 -32.00
C GLN A 502 -7.97 -22.99 -32.42
N GLN A 503 -7.38 -22.17 -33.29
CA GLN A 503 -7.99 -20.94 -33.79
C GLN A 503 -8.96 -21.17 -34.95
N TRP A 504 -8.97 -22.37 -35.55
CA TRP A 504 -9.87 -22.72 -36.64
C TRP A 504 -11.24 -23.13 -36.08
N ALA A 505 -12.30 -22.49 -36.56
CA ALA A 505 -13.67 -22.77 -36.13
C ALA A 505 -14.17 -24.11 -36.69
N LYS A 506 -14.31 -25.13 -35.83
CA LYS A 506 -14.69 -26.50 -36.21
C LYS A 506 -16.20 -26.80 -36.09
N HIS A 507 -17.02 -25.80 -35.74
CA HIS A 507 -18.42 -25.99 -35.33
C HIS A 507 -19.36 -26.51 -36.43
N SER A 508 -18.92 -26.50 -37.69
CA SER A 508 -19.68 -27.00 -38.85
C SER A 508 -19.22 -28.35 -39.37
N LEU A 509 -18.34 -29.06 -38.65
CA LEU A 509 -17.79 -30.35 -39.06
C LEU A 509 -18.43 -31.51 -38.28
N PRO A 510 -18.55 -32.72 -38.88
CA PRO A 510 -19.02 -33.90 -38.16
C PRO A 510 -18.09 -34.26 -36.99
N ASP A 511 -18.65 -34.58 -35.82
CA ASP A 511 -17.90 -34.92 -34.60
C ASP A 511 -16.88 -36.05 -34.80
N GLY A 512 -17.22 -37.05 -35.64
CA GLY A 512 -16.31 -38.14 -35.98
C GLY A 512 -15.06 -37.69 -36.74
N LEU A 513 -15.19 -36.67 -37.61
CA LEU A 513 -14.09 -36.10 -38.37
C LEU A 513 -13.20 -35.21 -37.47
N VAL A 514 -13.81 -34.43 -36.59
CA VAL A 514 -13.09 -33.61 -35.59
C VAL A 514 -12.27 -34.50 -34.65
N THR A 515 -12.83 -35.62 -34.21
CA THR A 515 -12.14 -36.58 -33.33
C THR A 515 -10.92 -37.20 -34.01
N GLN A 516 -11.01 -37.55 -35.30
CA GLN A 516 -9.87 -38.08 -36.06
C GLN A 516 -8.76 -37.03 -36.23
N MET A 517 -9.14 -35.76 -36.44
CA MET A 517 -8.18 -34.67 -36.55
C MET A 517 -7.51 -34.33 -35.21
N ASP A 518 -8.26 -34.36 -34.10
CA ASP A 518 -7.71 -34.15 -32.76
C ASP A 518 -6.71 -35.26 -32.41
N GLN A 519 -7.03 -36.52 -32.74
CA GLN A 519 -6.12 -37.64 -32.56
C GLN A 519 -4.84 -37.49 -33.39
N GLU A 520 -4.95 -37.06 -34.64
CA GLU A 520 -3.78 -36.93 -35.52
C GLU A 520 -2.87 -35.76 -35.13
N VAL A 521 -3.43 -34.64 -34.66
CA VAL A 521 -2.66 -33.53 -34.08
C VAL A 521 -1.97 -33.97 -32.77
N ALA A 522 -2.63 -34.79 -31.95
CA ALA A 522 -2.01 -35.36 -30.76
C ALA A 522 -0.87 -36.33 -31.11
N ASN A 523 -1.04 -37.18 -32.14
CA ASN A 523 0.00 -38.07 -32.65
C ASN A 523 1.22 -37.30 -33.14
N MET A 524 1.03 -36.19 -33.87
CA MET A 524 2.10 -35.29 -34.30
C MET A 524 2.88 -34.71 -33.11
N MET A 525 2.17 -34.20 -32.10
CA MET A 525 2.81 -33.64 -30.90
C MET A 525 3.55 -34.71 -30.11
N ALA A 526 3.01 -35.92 -30.01
CA ALA A 526 3.67 -37.04 -29.36
C ALA A 526 4.93 -37.47 -30.10
N ALA A 527 4.92 -37.53 -31.44
CA ALA A 527 6.08 -37.90 -32.24
C ALA A 527 7.24 -36.90 -32.10
N ILE A 528 6.94 -35.61 -31.95
CA ILE A 528 7.97 -34.55 -31.89
C ILE A 528 8.45 -34.29 -30.46
N TYR A 529 7.57 -34.40 -29.46
CA TYR A 529 7.86 -33.97 -28.08
C TYR A 529 7.87 -35.09 -27.04
N SER A 530 7.63 -36.35 -27.41
CA SER A 530 7.81 -37.47 -26.46
C SER A 530 9.30 -37.78 -26.22
N LYS A 531 9.61 -38.23 -25.00
CA LYS A 531 10.95 -38.40 -24.43
C LYS A 531 11.85 -39.45 -25.15
N HIS A 532 11.36 -40.10 -26.20
CA HIS A 532 12.01 -41.21 -26.89
C HIS A 532 12.65 -40.82 -28.24
N SER A 533 12.59 -39.54 -28.66
CA SER A 533 13.19 -39.07 -29.93
C SER A 533 14.71 -38.85 -29.89
N GLN A 534 15.39 -39.20 -28.79
CA GLN A 534 16.83 -39.00 -28.59
C GLN A 534 17.65 -40.31 -28.55
N GLU A 535 17.03 -41.47 -28.79
CA GLU A 535 17.74 -42.75 -28.96
C GLU A 535 17.50 -43.31 -30.37
N GLY A 536 18.29 -42.82 -31.32
CA GLY A 536 18.97 -43.60 -32.37
C GLY A 536 18.24 -44.70 -33.16
N ASN A 537 16.91 -44.81 -33.17
CA ASN A 537 16.19 -45.78 -33.98
C ASN A 537 15.06 -45.10 -34.77
N ASN A 538 15.12 -45.24 -36.08
CA ASN A 538 14.42 -44.45 -37.09
C ASN A 538 12.95 -44.89 -37.27
N SER A 539 12.14 -44.87 -36.21
CA SER A 539 10.78 -45.43 -36.23
C SER A 539 9.77 -44.61 -35.43
N MET A 540 9.47 -43.41 -35.93
CA MET A 540 8.12 -42.83 -36.14
C MET A 540 8.28 -41.35 -36.48
N MET A 541 8.81 -41.05 -37.67
CA MET A 541 8.66 -39.70 -38.21
C MET A 541 7.19 -39.53 -38.56
N TRP A 542 6.50 -38.65 -37.83
CA TRP A 542 5.13 -38.29 -38.15
C TRP A 542 5.04 -37.76 -39.59
N ASN A 543 4.05 -38.26 -40.36
CA ASN A 543 3.83 -37.89 -41.75
C ASN A 543 2.60 -36.99 -41.87
N ASN A 544 2.76 -35.83 -42.51
CA ASN A 544 1.72 -34.83 -42.65
C ASN A 544 0.60 -35.22 -43.64
N ALA A 545 0.75 -36.29 -44.43
CA ALA A 545 -0.22 -36.72 -45.43
C ALA A 545 -1.61 -37.02 -44.85
N ILE A 546 -1.67 -37.65 -43.66
CA ILE A 546 -2.93 -38.02 -43.01
C ILE A 546 -3.69 -36.76 -42.60
N LEU A 547 -3.02 -35.84 -41.89
CA LEU A 547 -3.64 -34.59 -41.45
C LEU A 547 -4.05 -33.68 -42.62
N LEU A 548 -3.28 -33.65 -43.71
CA LEU A 548 -3.66 -32.91 -44.94
C LEU A 548 -4.90 -33.49 -45.61
N SER A 549 -5.03 -34.82 -45.67
CA SER A 549 -6.22 -35.47 -46.24
C SER A 549 -7.48 -35.23 -45.41
N LEU A 550 -7.37 -35.26 -44.08
CA LEU A 550 -8.47 -34.92 -43.18
C LEU A 550 -8.88 -33.44 -43.30
N LEU A 551 -7.91 -32.53 -43.44
CA LEU A 551 -8.20 -31.11 -43.70
C LEU A 551 -8.92 -30.91 -45.04
N GLN A 552 -8.52 -31.64 -46.08
CA GLN A 552 -9.18 -31.58 -47.39
C GLN A 552 -10.62 -32.13 -47.34
N GLN A 553 -10.86 -33.22 -46.60
CA GLN A 553 -12.21 -33.74 -46.37
C GLN A 553 -13.09 -32.73 -45.63
N ALA A 554 -12.54 -32.06 -44.60
CA ALA A 554 -13.24 -31.00 -43.88
C ALA A 554 -13.62 -29.82 -44.80
N ARG A 555 -12.73 -29.44 -45.72
CA ARG A 555 -13.00 -28.40 -46.73
C ARG A 555 -14.10 -28.80 -47.71
N ASN A 556 -14.13 -30.06 -48.13
CA ASN A 556 -15.17 -30.53 -49.04
C ASN A 556 -16.55 -30.61 -48.36
N HIS A 557 -16.60 -31.00 -47.08
CA HIS A 557 -17.84 -30.99 -46.28
C HIS A 557 -18.41 -29.59 -46.10
N SER A 558 -17.55 -28.62 -45.76
CA SER A 558 -17.97 -27.22 -45.64
C SER A 558 -18.45 -26.65 -46.98
N ALA A 559 -17.83 -27.00 -48.11
CA ALA A 559 -18.29 -26.60 -49.44
C ALA A 559 -19.64 -27.22 -49.84
N GLN A 560 -19.90 -28.48 -49.48
CA GLN A 560 -21.18 -29.15 -49.73
C GLN A 560 -22.33 -28.61 -48.85
N SER A 561 -22.06 -28.29 -47.58
CA SER A 561 -23.05 -27.70 -46.67
C SER A 561 -23.55 -26.32 -47.14
N LEU A 562 -22.70 -25.57 -47.85
CA LEU A 562 -23.05 -24.28 -48.44
C LEU A 562 -23.88 -24.43 -49.72
N GLN A 563 -23.75 -25.54 -50.46
CA GLN A 563 -24.57 -25.83 -51.64
C GLN A 563 -25.96 -26.36 -51.27
N SER A 564 -26.11 -27.18 -50.22
CA SER A 564 -27.42 -27.62 -49.75
C SER A 564 -28.25 -26.48 -49.16
N SER A 565 -27.60 -25.54 -48.46
CA SER A 565 -28.28 -24.35 -47.92
C SER A 565 -28.73 -23.35 -48.99
N ALA A 566 -28.21 -23.44 -50.22
CA ALA A 566 -28.59 -22.58 -51.34
C ALA A 566 -29.73 -23.16 -52.21
N LEU A 567 -30.12 -24.42 -51.99
CA LEU A 567 -31.19 -25.12 -52.73
C LEU A 567 -32.52 -25.19 -51.96
N GLU A 568 -32.58 -24.66 -50.75
CA GLU A 568 -33.75 -24.73 -49.87
C GLU A 568 -34.36 -23.35 -49.64
N GLU A 569 -34.86 -22.74 -50.72
CA GLU A 569 -35.80 -21.62 -50.63
C GLU A 569 -36.76 -21.65 -51.85
N LEU A 570 -38.07 -21.46 -51.56
CA LEU A 570 -39.25 -21.40 -52.45
C LEU A 570 -40.15 -22.65 -52.51
N ILE A 571 -40.89 -22.89 -51.42
CA ILE A 571 -42.30 -23.29 -51.53
C ILE A 571 -43.14 -22.31 -50.70
N PRO A 572 -43.97 -21.45 -51.30
CA PRO A 572 -44.86 -20.58 -50.55
C PRO A 572 -46.03 -21.38 -49.98
N THR A 573 -46.24 -21.29 -48.67
CA THR A 573 -47.48 -21.75 -48.02
C THR A 573 -48.62 -20.82 -48.43
N LYS A 574 -49.61 -21.38 -49.14
CA LYS A 574 -50.85 -20.68 -49.51
C LYS A 574 -51.88 -20.83 -48.39
N SER A 575 -52.56 -19.72 -48.13
CA SER A 575 -53.72 -19.46 -47.24
C SER A 575 -54.43 -20.63 -46.57
#